data_AF-A0ABD1Z0C8-F1
#
_entry.id   AF-A0ABD1Z0C8-F1
#
_cell.length_a   1.000
_cell.length_b   1.000
_cell.length_c   1.000
_cell.angle_alpha   90.00
_cell.angle_beta   90.00
_cell.angle_gamma   90.00
#
_symmetry.space_group_name_H-M   'P 1'
#
loop_
_entity.id
_entity.type
_entity.pdbx_description
1 polymer ?
#
loop_
_entity_poly.entity_id
_entity_poly.type
_entity_poly.pdbx_seq_one_letter_code
_entity_poly.pdbx_strand_id
1 'polypeptide(L)'
;MTVPDPFQRRRVGRPCHYNSPQPSCAFIGAAASASVLASRKRARPVKRRSSISGFQQETVSRAKKLFSDERWDAIAKRLVLMDESSPEISLSEGHWVKLICGASFEDVADVRNLSLIYTLAGVDCIDCAADSAIVAAVKEGIAAASYVMQSLGNELGSLKRQPWVMISISDNEDPHFRKAEFNAEYCPVNCPRPCERVCPASAIKFEELNQGATINHLEGGVTVERCYGCGRCIPICPLGLISARSYARPLETVASLIVNDNVDAVEIHTGAGHLKAFEDLILQLGGVLTSLKLIAVSVPDLGESMIPTLRAMYTSMQPFARTLNLWQLDGRPMSGDIGAGASRAAIILAQKVTKSRDRPPGYIQLAGGTNAHTATALRKVGLYGRMAFQEHEIPCNQENGSNPVLVAGVAYGGYARKIVQKFLRKMEEGIDGHYDGCTRRQLELYPGLLADAVLEAASLVDGIKCGGS
;
A
#
# COMPACT_ATOMS: atom_id res chain seq x y z
N MET A 1 -36.29 -13.19 -49.18
CA MET A 1 -37.25 -14.11 -48.54
C MET A 1 -37.22 -13.84 -47.05
N THR A 2 -38.41 -13.62 -46.52
CA THR A 2 -38.80 -13.13 -45.19
C THR A 2 -38.75 -14.20 -44.10
N VAL A 3 -38.52 -13.74 -42.86
CA VAL A 3 -38.59 -14.44 -41.55
C VAL A 3 -39.95 -15.15 -41.35
N PRO A 4 -40.13 -16.12 -40.42
CA PRO A 4 -40.34 -15.77 -39.00
C PRO A 4 -39.89 -16.79 -37.91
N ASP A 5 -39.77 -16.23 -36.70
CA ASP A 5 -39.84 -16.81 -35.35
C ASP A 5 -41.04 -17.75 -35.11
N PRO A 6 -40.96 -18.70 -34.16
CA PRO A 6 -42.11 -18.93 -33.30
C PRO A 6 -41.79 -19.16 -31.82
N PHE A 7 -42.30 -18.27 -30.96
CA PHE A 7 -42.88 -18.63 -29.67
C PHE A 7 -44.32 -19.16 -29.87
N GLN A 8 -44.68 -20.32 -29.30
CA GLN A 8 -45.84 -20.48 -28.38
C GLN A 8 -46.20 -21.94 -27.97
N ARG A 9 -46.28 -22.12 -26.63
CA ARG A 9 -47.28 -22.86 -25.81
C ARG A 9 -47.33 -24.41 -25.76
N ARG A 10 -47.13 -24.96 -24.55
CA ARG A 10 -48.12 -25.52 -23.57
C ARG A 10 -47.35 -26.23 -22.42
N ARG A 11 -47.37 -25.79 -21.15
CA ARG A 11 -48.37 -25.87 -20.04
C ARG A 11 -48.26 -27.13 -19.14
N VAL A 12 -47.98 -26.86 -17.84
CA VAL A 12 -48.40 -27.52 -16.58
C VAL A 12 -47.59 -28.71 -16.00
N GLY A 13 -47.00 -28.47 -14.83
CA GLY A 13 -46.56 -29.46 -13.81
C GLY A 13 -46.16 -28.73 -12.52
N ARG A 14 -46.61 -29.20 -11.35
CA ARG A 14 -46.78 -28.50 -10.06
C ARG A 14 -45.48 -28.12 -9.29
N PRO A 15 -45.55 -27.16 -8.34
CA PRO A 15 -44.46 -26.83 -7.42
C PRO A 15 -44.49 -27.65 -6.13
N CYS A 16 -43.32 -28.01 -5.62
CA CYS A 16 -43.13 -28.62 -4.30
C CYS A 16 -42.92 -27.53 -3.23
N HIS A 17 -43.77 -27.56 -2.20
CA HIS A 17 -43.66 -26.79 -0.97
C HIS A 17 -42.47 -27.26 -0.12
N TYR A 18 -41.75 -26.32 0.49
CA TYR A 18 -41.14 -26.54 1.81
C TYR A 18 -41.27 -25.27 2.66
N ASN A 19 -41.82 -25.47 3.86
CA ASN A 19 -42.25 -24.46 4.82
C ASN A 19 -41.07 -23.85 5.59
N SER A 20 -41.10 -22.53 5.75
CA SER A 20 -40.46 -21.81 6.85
C SER A 20 -41.41 -21.72 8.05
N PRO A 21 -40.89 -21.61 9.28
CA PRO A 21 -41.60 -20.91 10.35
C PRO A 21 -40.86 -19.63 10.73
N GLN A 22 -41.60 -18.51 10.73
CA GLN A 22 -41.28 -17.33 11.54
C GLN A 22 -41.59 -17.60 13.02
N PRO A 23 -41.17 -16.70 13.91
CA PRO A 23 -42.24 -15.87 14.50
C PRO A 23 -41.89 -14.38 14.63
N SER A 24 -42.94 -13.58 14.52
CA SER A 24 -43.06 -12.19 14.95
C SER A 24 -43.59 -12.13 16.40
N CYS A 25 -43.17 -11.13 17.19
CA CYS A 25 -44.07 -10.13 17.81
C CYS A 25 -43.35 -9.14 18.75
N ALA A 26 -43.53 -7.85 18.43
CA ALA A 26 -43.85 -6.67 19.27
C ALA A 26 -43.29 -6.46 20.71
N PHE A 27 -42.55 -5.35 20.84
CA PHE A 27 -42.65 -4.23 21.80
C PHE A 27 -43.43 -4.40 23.12
N ILE A 28 -42.76 -4.15 24.27
CA ILE A 28 -43.19 -3.24 25.38
C ILE A 28 -41.92 -2.74 26.10
N GLY A 29 -41.82 -1.43 26.40
CA GLY A 29 -40.75 -0.83 27.19
C GLY A 29 -41.03 -0.76 28.68
N ALA A 30 -39.99 -0.67 29.51
CA ALA A 30 -40.01 -0.07 30.85
C ALA A 30 -38.59 0.14 31.38
N ALA A 31 -38.36 1.34 31.90
CA ALA A 31 -37.17 1.71 32.66
C ALA A 31 -37.17 1.07 34.06
N ALA A 32 -36.00 0.70 34.58
CA ALA A 32 -35.77 0.59 36.02
C ALA A 32 -34.28 0.72 36.36
N SER A 33 -33.97 1.79 37.09
CA SER A 33 -32.72 2.01 37.81
C SER A 33 -32.48 0.95 38.88
N ALA A 34 -31.24 0.48 39.04
CA ALA A 34 -30.80 -0.18 40.27
C ALA A 34 -29.33 0.14 40.54
N SER A 35 -29.14 1.05 41.48
CA SER A 35 -27.91 1.35 42.20
C SER A 35 -27.42 0.14 42.99
N VAL A 36 -26.13 -0.19 42.90
CA VAL A 36 -25.48 -1.13 43.82
C VAL A 36 -24.32 -0.42 44.52
N LEU A 37 -24.42 -0.43 45.84
CA LEU A 37 -23.62 0.28 46.81
C LEU A 37 -22.15 -0.15 46.81
N ALA A 38 -21.29 0.87 46.95
CA ALA A 38 -19.89 0.74 47.30
C ALA A 38 -19.71 0.23 48.74
N SER A 39 -19.02 -0.91 48.90
CA SER A 39 -18.46 -1.34 50.18
C SER A 39 -17.01 -0.87 50.31
N ARG A 40 -16.79 0.17 51.12
CA ARG A 40 -15.45 0.64 51.53
C ARG A 40 -14.80 -0.36 52.49
N LYS A 41 -13.75 -1.06 52.05
CA LYS A 41 -12.73 -1.62 52.95
C LYS A 41 -11.48 -0.74 52.89
N ARG A 42 -11.11 -0.17 54.04
CA ARG A 42 -9.87 0.62 54.24
C ARG A 42 -8.65 -0.30 54.03
N ALA A 43 -7.84 -0.02 53.02
CA ALA A 43 -6.48 -0.54 52.88
C ALA A 43 -5.47 0.56 53.26
N ARG A 44 -4.48 0.21 54.08
CA ARG A 44 -3.38 1.08 54.53
C ARG A 44 -2.51 1.54 53.35
N PRO A 45 -1.88 2.73 53.40
CA PRO A 45 -1.09 3.23 52.29
C PRO A 45 0.26 2.51 52.22
N VAL A 46 0.51 1.79 51.13
CA VAL A 46 1.86 1.34 50.75
C VAL A 46 2.50 2.49 49.97
N LYS A 47 3.61 3.03 50.49
CA LYS A 47 4.46 3.98 49.76
C LYS A 47 4.98 3.31 48.48
N ARG A 48 4.41 3.63 47.32
CA ARG A 48 5.03 3.34 46.02
C ARG A 48 6.15 4.35 45.79
N ARG A 49 7.40 3.89 45.92
CA ARG A 49 8.57 4.58 45.39
C ARG A 49 8.49 4.61 43.86
N SER A 50 8.88 5.74 43.28
CA SER A 50 9.01 6.02 41.86
C SER A 50 9.94 5.03 41.14
N SER A 51 9.38 4.03 40.45
CA SER A 51 10.13 3.05 39.64
C SER A 51 9.89 3.18 38.13
N ILE A 52 9.09 4.15 37.69
CA ILE A 52 8.75 4.34 36.27
C ILE A 52 9.93 4.97 35.51
N SER A 53 10.66 5.91 36.13
CA SER A 53 11.80 6.59 35.51
C SER A 53 13.01 5.67 35.29
N GLY A 54 13.27 4.73 36.21
CA GLY A 54 14.38 3.78 36.10
C GLY A 54 14.19 2.78 34.96
N PHE A 55 12.95 2.30 34.75
CA PHE A 55 12.64 1.37 33.66
C PHE A 55 12.76 2.05 32.28
N GLN A 56 12.24 3.28 32.13
CA GLN A 56 12.41 4.06 30.89
C GLN A 56 13.88 4.36 30.59
N GLN A 57 14.69 4.73 31.59
CA GLN A 57 16.12 4.97 31.41
C GLN A 57 16.91 3.72 31.02
N GLU A 58 16.63 2.56 31.62
CA GLU A 58 17.28 1.29 31.25
C GLU A 58 16.90 0.84 29.84
N THR A 59 15.64 1.05 29.43
CA THR A 59 15.15 0.66 28.11
C THR A 59 15.80 1.51 27.01
N VAL A 60 15.87 2.83 27.22
CA VAL A 60 16.53 3.78 26.31
C VAL A 60 18.05 3.54 26.27
N SER A 61 18.69 3.24 27.41
CA SER A 61 20.12 2.91 27.47
C SER A 61 20.47 1.64 26.70
N ARG A 62 19.62 0.61 26.79
CA ARG A 62 19.78 -0.65 26.04
C ARG A 62 19.55 -0.45 24.54
N ALA A 63 18.56 0.36 24.16
CA ALA A 63 18.29 0.68 22.75
C ALA A 63 19.41 1.51 22.11
N LYS A 64 20.01 2.46 22.83
CA LYS A 64 21.20 3.21 22.38
C LYS A 64 22.39 2.32 22.05
N LYS A 65 22.57 1.19 22.76
CA LYS A 65 23.62 0.21 22.46
C LYS A 65 23.31 -0.67 21.24
N LEU A 66 22.04 -0.84 20.88
CA LEU A 66 21.61 -1.65 19.75
C LEU A 66 21.79 -0.92 18.41
N PHE A 67 21.67 0.40 18.40
CA PHE A 67 21.75 1.24 17.20
C PHE A 67 22.97 2.18 17.22
N SER A 68 24.16 1.64 17.54
CA SER A 68 25.39 2.43 17.70
C SER A 68 26.38 2.31 16.54
N ASP A 69 25.98 1.71 15.42
CA ASP A 69 26.79 1.56 14.20
C ASP A 69 26.77 2.87 13.39
N GLU A 70 27.90 3.25 12.76
CA GLU A 70 28.08 4.47 11.94
C GLU A 70 27.01 4.65 10.86
N ARG A 71 26.43 3.55 10.35
CA ARG A 71 25.32 3.58 9.40
C ARG A 71 24.09 4.32 9.97
N TRP A 72 23.83 4.18 11.26
CA TRP A 72 22.72 4.85 11.92
C TRP A 72 22.94 6.35 12.06
N ASP A 73 24.18 6.81 12.19
CA ASP A 73 24.50 8.24 12.14
C ASP A 73 24.19 8.83 10.76
N ALA A 74 24.48 8.10 9.68
CA ALA A 74 24.14 8.50 8.31
C ALA A 74 22.62 8.55 8.09
N ILE A 75 21.90 7.52 8.54
CA ILE A 75 20.43 7.46 8.47
C ILE A 75 19.81 8.62 9.27
N ALA A 76 20.29 8.87 10.50
CA ALA A 76 19.77 9.94 11.35
C ALA A 76 19.98 11.31 10.71
N LYS A 77 21.20 11.62 10.21
CA LYS A 77 21.49 12.88 9.52
C LYS A 77 20.58 13.08 8.31
N ARG A 78 20.38 12.02 7.51
CA ARG A 78 19.49 12.05 6.34
C ARG A 78 18.04 12.34 6.74
N LEU A 79 17.53 11.68 7.78
CA LEU A 79 16.16 11.87 8.23
C LEU A 79 15.90 13.25 8.82
N VAL A 80 16.88 13.85 9.53
CA VAL A 80 16.77 15.24 10.01
C VAL A 80 16.54 16.21 8.85
N LEU A 81 17.25 16.04 7.73
CA LEU A 81 17.04 16.87 6.54
C LEU A 81 15.63 16.70 5.93
N MET A 82 15.00 15.54 6.13
CA MET A 82 13.68 15.23 5.57
C MET A 82 12.52 15.57 6.51
N ASP A 83 12.77 15.65 7.82
CA ASP A 83 11.77 15.93 8.86
C ASP A 83 11.22 17.36 8.79
N GLU A 84 11.94 18.27 8.11
CA GLU A 84 11.52 19.66 7.87
C GLU A 84 10.40 19.82 6.81
N SER A 85 10.06 18.76 6.07
CA SER A 85 8.94 18.80 5.11
C SER A 85 7.82 17.84 5.51
N SER A 86 6.57 18.25 5.31
CA SER A 86 5.40 17.38 5.48
C SER A 86 5.04 16.65 4.18
N PRO A 87 4.24 15.56 4.20
CA PRO A 87 3.73 14.93 2.99
C PRO A 87 3.05 15.92 2.03
N GLU A 88 2.31 16.90 2.55
CA GLU A 88 1.68 17.99 1.79
C GLU A 88 2.72 18.86 1.06
N ILE A 89 3.78 19.28 1.78
CA ILE A 89 4.87 20.09 1.20
C ILE A 89 5.56 19.30 0.10
N SER A 90 5.91 18.03 0.36
CA SER A 90 6.55 17.17 -0.63
C SER A 90 5.70 16.98 -1.89
N LEU A 91 4.38 16.90 -1.75
CA LEU A 91 3.46 16.86 -2.89
C LEU A 91 3.47 18.16 -3.68
N SER A 92 3.44 19.31 -3.00
CA SER A 92 3.44 20.63 -3.65
C SER A 92 4.75 20.98 -4.35
N GLU A 93 5.89 20.51 -3.82
CA GLU A 93 7.22 20.84 -4.31
C GLU A 93 7.78 19.86 -5.35
N GLY A 94 7.11 18.73 -5.60
CA GLY A 94 7.62 17.74 -6.56
C GLY A 94 8.53 16.67 -5.95
N HIS A 95 8.52 16.54 -4.62
CA HIS A 95 9.34 15.61 -3.86
C HIS A 95 8.53 14.41 -3.33
N TRP A 96 7.33 14.15 -3.86
CA TRP A 96 6.46 13.12 -3.32
C TRP A 96 6.93 11.69 -3.63
N VAL A 97 6.97 10.84 -2.61
CA VAL A 97 7.30 9.42 -2.72
C VAL A 97 6.28 8.58 -1.97
N LYS A 98 5.61 7.69 -2.70
CA LYS A 98 4.64 6.72 -2.17
C LYS A 98 5.22 5.31 -2.20
N LEU A 99 5.17 4.59 -1.09
CA LEU A 99 5.36 3.13 -1.09
C LEU A 99 4.02 2.45 -1.40
N ILE A 100 4.02 1.50 -2.35
CA ILE A 100 2.89 0.61 -2.60
C ILE A 100 3.23 -0.77 -2.03
N CYS A 101 2.68 -1.11 -0.87
CA CYS A 101 2.74 -2.47 -0.33
C CYS A 101 1.96 -3.44 -1.23
N GLY A 102 0.82 -2.99 -1.77
CA GLY A 102 0.02 -3.68 -2.77
C GLY A 102 -1.42 -3.86 -2.33
N ALA A 103 -2.37 -3.51 -3.22
CA ALA A 103 -3.80 -3.59 -2.95
C ALA A 103 -4.29 -4.99 -2.55
N SER A 104 -3.61 -6.04 -3.07
CA SER A 104 -3.85 -7.47 -2.77
C SER A 104 -2.80 -8.11 -1.87
N PHE A 105 -1.82 -7.36 -1.36
CA PHE A 105 -0.78 -7.94 -0.51
C PHE A 105 -1.17 -7.80 0.96
N GLU A 106 -1.43 -8.94 1.60
CA GLU A 106 -2.05 -9.03 2.93
C GLU A 106 -1.18 -9.83 3.92
N ASP A 107 0.11 -10.00 3.63
CA ASP A 107 1.06 -10.55 4.61
C ASP A 107 1.39 -9.48 5.66
N VAL A 108 0.78 -9.62 6.84
CA VAL A 108 0.90 -8.68 7.96
C VAL A 108 2.37 -8.43 8.34
N ALA A 109 3.20 -9.47 8.41
CA ALA A 109 4.59 -9.34 8.84
C ALA A 109 5.44 -8.60 7.81
N ASP A 110 5.28 -8.93 6.52
CA ASP A 110 6.01 -8.26 5.45
C ASP A 110 5.56 -6.80 5.31
N VAL A 111 4.24 -6.51 5.37
CA VAL A 111 3.70 -5.13 5.30
C VAL A 111 4.22 -4.27 6.44
N ARG A 112 4.26 -4.81 7.65
CA ARG A 112 4.76 -4.11 8.83
C ARG A 112 6.24 -3.76 8.69
N ASN A 113 7.07 -4.69 8.22
CA ASN A 113 8.50 -4.42 8.01
C ASN A 113 8.77 -3.50 6.80
N LEU A 114 8.00 -3.63 5.72
CA LEU A 114 8.02 -2.68 4.59
C LEU A 114 7.76 -1.26 5.08
N SER A 115 6.74 -1.10 5.92
CA SER A 115 6.37 0.19 6.49
C SER A 115 7.48 0.76 7.38
N LEU A 116 8.04 -0.05 8.30
CA LEU A 116 9.19 0.32 9.11
C LEU A 116 10.37 0.85 8.26
N ILE A 117 10.80 0.07 7.28
CA ILE A 117 11.98 0.40 6.46
C ILE A 117 11.74 1.67 5.66
N TYR A 118 10.59 1.79 5.02
CA TYR A 118 10.32 2.93 4.14
C TYR A 118 9.94 4.20 4.90
N THR A 119 9.37 4.10 6.10
CA THR A 119 9.27 5.24 7.02
C THR A 119 10.66 5.77 7.38
N LEU A 120 11.61 4.89 7.73
CA LEU A 120 13.01 5.27 7.96
C LEU A 120 13.73 5.73 6.67
N ALA A 121 13.25 5.33 5.50
CA ALA A 121 13.71 5.84 4.22
C ALA A 121 13.07 7.20 3.86
N GLY A 122 12.09 7.70 4.60
CA GLY A 122 11.48 9.02 4.38
C GLY A 122 10.46 9.07 3.23
N VAL A 123 9.64 8.02 3.07
CA VAL A 123 8.45 8.10 2.19
C VAL A 123 7.37 9.01 2.78
N ASP A 124 6.48 9.49 1.93
CA ASP A 124 5.38 10.40 2.31
C ASP A 124 4.07 9.71 2.54
N CYS A 125 3.92 8.54 1.93
CA CYS A 125 2.69 7.78 1.93
C CYS A 125 3.01 6.30 1.84
N ILE A 126 2.31 5.50 2.63
CA ILE A 126 2.34 4.04 2.58
C ILE A 126 0.94 3.59 2.20
N ASP A 127 0.86 2.94 1.04
CA ASP A 127 -0.37 2.44 0.46
C ASP A 127 -0.46 0.92 0.55
N CYS A 128 -1.63 0.44 0.97
CA CYS A 128 -1.83 -0.95 1.35
C CYS A 128 -3.26 -1.44 1.02
N ALA A 129 -3.46 -2.74 1.17
CA ALA A 129 -4.78 -3.35 1.02
C ALA A 129 -5.79 -2.71 1.98
N ALA A 130 -7.03 -2.52 1.51
CA ALA A 130 -8.15 -2.06 2.32
C ALA A 130 -8.63 -3.15 3.29
N ASP A 131 -7.83 -3.42 4.31
CA ASP A 131 -8.05 -4.43 5.34
C ASP A 131 -7.52 -3.91 6.69
N SER A 132 -8.28 -4.11 7.77
CA SER A 132 -7.97 -3.52 9.08
C SER A 132 -6.67 -4.08 9.67
N ALA A 133 -6.39 -5.38 9.46
CA ALA A 133 -5.16 -6.00 9.93
C ALA A 133 -3.94 -5.42 9.20
N ILE A 134 -4.10 -5.10 7.92
CA ILE A 134 -3.04 -4.53 7.09
C ILE A 134 -2.81 -3.05 7.42
N VAL A 135 -3.88 -2.27 7.62
CA VAL A 135 -3.76 -0.89 8.11
C VAL A 135 -3.09 -0.85 9.48
N ALA A 136 -3.44 -1.77 10.38
CA ALA A 136 -2.78 -1.90 11.68
C ALA A 136 -1.28 -2.25 11.54
N ALA A 137 -0.93 -3.16 10.63
CA ALA A 137 0.45 -3.54 10.33
C ALA A 137 1.28 -2.35 9.84
N VAL A 138 0.71 -1.53 8.94
CA VAL A 138 1.36 -0.30 8.45
C VAL A 138 1.64 0.65 9.62
N LYS A 139 0.63 0.92 10.45
CA LYS A 139 0.77 1.80 11.62
C LYS A 139 1.79 1.28 12.63
N GLU A 140 1.83 -0.03 12.86
CA GLU A 140 2.82 -0.65 13.73
C GLU A 140 4.24 -0.45 13.19
N GLY A 141 4.46 -0.63 11.88
CA GLY A 141 5.75 -0.37 11.25
C GLY A 141 6.19 1.10 11.37
N ILE A 142 5.26 2.03 11.16
CA ILE A 142 5.47 3.46 11.36
C ILE A 142 5.85 3.78 12.82
N ALA A 143 5.15 3.17 13.79
CA ALA A 143 5.45 3.32 15.21
C ALA A 143 6.83 2.74 15.57
N ALA A 144 7.19 1.58 15.01
CA ALA A 144 8.50 0.97 15.18
C ALA A 144 9.63 1.87 14.63
N ALA A 145 9.43 2.51 13.47
CA ALA A 145 10.38 3.48 12.93
C ALA A 145 10.58 4.66 13.89
N SER A 146 9.48 5.16 14.46
CA SER A 146 9.53 6.24 15.46
C SER A 146 10.28 5.82 16.74
N TYR A 147 10.15 4.56 17.17
CA TYR A 147 10.90 4.00 18.30
C TYR A 147 12.40 3.87 18.01
N VAL A 148 12.77 3.39 16.81
CA VAL A 148 14.17 3.32 16.35
C VAL A 148 14.80 4.71 16.40
N MET A 149 14.11 5.73 15.89
CA MET A 149 14.62 7.11 15.89
C MET A 149 14.79 7.70 17.28
N GLN A 150 13.84 7.47 18.20
CA GLN A 150 13.98 7.88 19.60
C GLN A 150 15.19 7.21 20.27
N SER A 151 15.49 5.97 19.89
CA SER A 151 16.60 5.21 20.44
C SER A 151 17.97 5.75 20.01
N LEU A 152 18.06 6.47 18.89
CA LEU A 152 19.31 7.09 18.39
C LEU A 152 19.73 8.34 19.19
N GLY A 153 18.90 8.85 20.10
CA GLY A 153 19.35 9.74 21.16
C GLY A 153 19.65 11.19 20.79
N ASN A 154 19.25 11.65 19.60
CA ASN A 154 19.34 13.07 19.24
C ASN A 154 18.15 13.85 19.81
N GLU A 155 18.26 15.18 19.92
CA GLU A 155 17.16 16.12 20.25
C GLU A 155 15.97 16.08 19.26
N LEU A 156 15.97 15.10 18.36
CA LEU A 156 14.89 14.71 17.47
C LEU A 156 13.85 13.89 18.27
N GLY A 157 13.16 14.56 19.20
CA GLY A 157 12.03 13.98 19.90
C GLY A 157 10.94 13.62 18.90
N SER A 158 10.72 12.31 18.68
CA SER A 158 9.81 11.72 17.69
C SER A 158 10.08 12.13 16.24
N LEU A 159 9.84 11.24 15.28
CA LEU A 159 9.68 11.64 13.88
C LEU A 159 8.50 12.62 13.82
N LYS A 160 8.75 13.92 13.63
CA LYS A 160 7.67 14.91 13.50
C LYS A 160 6.86 14.61 12.23
N ARG A 161 7.55 14.16 11.20
CA ARG A 161 6.96 13.68 9.95
C ARG A 161 6.58 12.22 10.03
N GLN A 162 5.30 11.94 9.82
CA GLN A 162 4.80 10.58 9.61
C GLN A 162 4.27 10.45 8.17
N PRO A 163 4.53 9.33 7.47
CA PRO A 163 3.90 9.09 6.19
C PRO A 163 2.39 8.95 6.38
N TRP A 164 1.63 9.41 5.40
CA TRP A 164 0.21 9.16 5.33
C TRP A 164 -0.08 7.67 5.12
N VAL A 165 -1.13 7.16 5.76
CA VAL A 165 -1.64 5.81 5.51
C VAL A 165 -2.72 5.90 4.43
N MET A 166 -2.49 5.19 3.34
CA MET A 166 -3.42 5.10 2.21
C MET A 166 -3.92 3.67 2.05
N ILE A 167 -5.21 3.53 1.72
CA ILE A 167 -5.79 2.25 1.31
C ILE A 167 -6.16 2.29 -0.17
N SER A 168 -5.92 1.20 -0.90
CA SER A 168 -6.35 1.08 -2.29
C SER A 168 -7.67 0.32 -2.42
N ILE A 169 -8.58 0.87 -3.23
CA ILE A 169 -9.88 0.28 -3.60
C ILE A 169 -10.05 0.32 -5.12
N SER A 170 -11.04 -0.38 -5.66
CA SER A 170 -11.34 -0.38 -7.09
C SER A 170 -12.82 -0.13 -7.34
N ASP A 171 -13.11 0.56 -8.44
CA ASP A 171 -14.47 0.75 -8.93
C ASP A 171 -15.06 -0.48 -9.63
N ASN A 172 -14.22 -1.43 -10.06
CA ASN A 172 -14.62 -2.62 -10.80
C ASN A 172 -13.49 -3.69 -10.82
N GLU A 173 -13.52 -4.63 -11.76
CA GLU A 173 -12.40 -5.56 -11.99
C GLU A 173 -11.11 -4.83 -12.36
N ASP A 174 -10.05 -5.08 -11.60
CA ASP A 174 -8.73 -4.48 -11.80
C ASP A 174 -7.62 -5.52 -11.54
N PRO A 175 -6.52 -5.54 -12.33
CA PRO A 175 -5.43 -6.50 -12.17
C PRO A 175 -4.70 -6.47 -10.81
N HIS A 176 -4.80 -5.38 -10.05
CA HIS A 176 -4.24 -5.21 -8.71
C HIS A 176 -5.13 -5.79 -7.61
N PHE A 177 -6.38 -6.19 -7.94
CA PHE A 177 -7.40 -6.74 -7.03
C PHE A 177 -7.74 -8.18 -7.41
N ARG A 178 -6.71 -8.98 -7.68
CA ARG A 178 -6.84 -10.39 -8.02
C ARG A 178 -5.75 -11.20 -7.37
N LYS A 179 -5.98 -12.50 -7.22
CA LYS A 179 -5.00 -13.46 -6.72
C LYS A 179 -4.95 -14.69 -7.62
N ALA A 180 -3.82 -15.38 -7.59
CA ALA A 180 -3.71 -16.69 -8.24
C ALA A 180 -4.53 -17.72 -7.45
N GLU A 181 -5.20 -18.63 -8.15
CA GLU A 181 -5.99 -19.72 -7.56
C GLU A 181 -5.77 -21.02 -8.36
N PHE A 182 -5.59 -22.13 -7.65
CA PHE A 182 -5.61 -23.49 -8.22
C PHE A 182 -5.79 -24.53 -7.10
N ASN A 183 -6.30 -25.72 -7.43
CA ASN A 183 -6.24 -26.87 -6.52
C ASN A 183 -4.87 -27.55 -6.64
N ALA A 184 -4.10 -27.55 -5.55
CA ALA A 184 -2.76 -28.16 -5.50
C ALA A 184 -2.78 -29.67 -5.75
N GLU A 185 -3.88 -30.36 -5.46
CA GLU A 185 -4.05 -31.80 -5.73
C GLU A 185 -3.97 -32.12 -7.23
N TYR A 186 -4.33 -31.18 -8.09
CA TYR A 186 -4.25 -31.36 -9.55
C TYR A 186 -2.84 -31.12 -10.12
N CYS A 187 -1.90 -30.63 -9.30
CA CYS A 187 -0.51 -30.44 -9.70
C CYS A 187 0.29 -31.73 -9.44
N PRO A 188 0.76 -32.45 -10.48
CA PRO A 188 1.41 -33.73 -10.29
C PRO A 188 2.82 -33.57 -9.69
N VAL A 189 3.28 -34.63 -9.03
CA VAL A 189 4.61 -34.70 -8.39
C VAL A 189 5.78 -34.50 -9.37
N ASN A 190 5.58 -34.79 -10.66
CA ASN A 190 6.58 -34.63 -11.73
C ASN A 190 6.50 -33.27 -12.45
N CYS A 191 5.62 -32.35 -12.03
CA CYS A 191 5.57 -31.01 -12.59
C CYS A 191 6.88 -30.25 -12.31
N PRO A 192 7.48 -29.55 -13.29
CA PRO A 192 8.68 -28.74 -13.08
C PRO A 192 8.43 -27.43 -12.29
N ARG A 193 7.17 -27.15 -11.94
CA ARG A 193 6.68 -26.02 -11.12
C ARG A 193 7.39 -24.69 -11.39
N PRO A 194 7.41 -24.20 -12.65
CA PRO A 194 7.98 -22.89 -12.94
C PRO A 194 7.21 -21.75 -12.24
N CYS A 195 5.95 -21.99 -11.87
CA CYS A 195 5.10 -21.05 -11.12
C CYS A 195 5.67 -20.68 -9.74
N GLU A 196 6.34 -21.60 -9.03
CA GLU A 196 7.00 -21.30 -7.76
C GLU A 196 8.16 -20.33 -7.95
N ARG A 197 9.04 -20.64 -8.90
CA ARG A 197 10.26 -19.87 -9.18
C ARG A 197 9.97 -18.48 -9.73
N VAL A 198 8.93 -18.33 -10.54
CA VAL A 198 8.57 -17.04 -11.15
C VAL A 198 7.84 -16.12 -10.16
N CYS A 199 7.27 -16.66 -9.08
CA CYS A 199 6.45 -15.91 -8.15
C CYS A 199 7.33 -14.99 -7.29
N PRO A 200 7.29 -13.65 -7.51
CA PRO A 200 8.17 -12.74 -6.79
C PRO A 200 7.84 -12.68 -5.30
N ALA A 201 6.58 -12.90 -4.90
CA ALA A 201 6.20 -12.90 -3.48
C ALA A 201 6.48 -14.22 -2.76
N SER A 202 7.00 -15.24 -3.47
CA SER A 202 7.11 -16.62 -2.98
C SER A 202 5.78 -17.14 -2.40
N ALA A 203 4.67 -16.72 -3.00
CA ALA A 203 3.32 -17.06 -2.58
C ALA A 203 2.85 -18.43 -3.09
N ILE A 204 3.65 -19.12 -3.91
CA ILE A 204 3.38 -20.50 -4.32
C ILE A 204 4.51 -21.35 -3.77
N LYS A 205 4.16 -22.32 -2.92
CA LYS A 205 5.10 -23.30 -2.34
C LYS A 205 4.41 -24.66 -2.26
N PHE A 206 5.17 -25.71 -2.51
CA PHE A 206 4.74 -27.08 -2.28
C PHE A 206 5.68 -27.70 -1.25
N GLU A 207 5.13 -28.47 -0.31
CA GLU A 207 5.94 -29.21 0.64
C GLU A 207 6.57 -30.42 -0.06
N GLU A 208 7.84 -30.71 0.23
CA GLU A 208 8.44 -31.95 -0.25
C GLU A 208 7.76 -33.14 0.44
N LEU A 209 7.33 -34.13 -0.35
CA LEU A 209 6.76 -35.36 0.21
C LEU A 209 7.76 -35.98 1.18
N ASN A 210 7.37 -36.08 2.46
CA ASN A 210 8.05 -36.96 3.40
C ASN A 210 8.15 -38.35 2.77
N GLN A 211 9.32 -38.98 2.86
CA GLN A 211 9.74 -40.21 2.15
C GLN A 211 8.91 -41.49 2.47
N GLY A 212 7.69 -41.35 3.01
CA GLY A 212 6.73 -42.42 3.24
C GLY A 212 5.28 -42.10 2.87
N ALA A 213 4.99 -40.96 2.23
CA ALA A 213 3.62 -40.61 1.82
C ALA A 213 3.17 -41.40 0.58
N THR A 214 2.16 -42.26 0.74
CA THR A 214 1.57 -43.12 -0.30
C THR A 214 0.60 -42.38 -1.23
N ILE A 215 0.74 -41.06 -1.40
CA ILE A 215 -0.23 -40.22 -2.10
C ILE A 215 0.46 -39.54 -3.28
N ASN A 216 -0.12 -39.68 -4.49
CA ASN A 216 0.35 -39.06 -5.73
C ASN A 216 0.11 -37.53 -5.77
N HIS A 217 -0.14 -36.88 -4.64
CA HIS A 217 -0.54 -35.48 -4.51
C HIS A 217 0.36 -34.76 -3.50
N LEU A 218 0.64 -33.48 -3.75
CA LEU A 218 1.47 -32.63 -2.89
C LEU A 218 0.60 -31.71 -2.05
N GLU A 219 0.96 -31.57 -0.77
CA GLU A 219 0.41 -30.52 0.08
C GLU A 219 1.10 -29.17 -0.23
N GLY A 220 0.34 -28.08 -0.14
CA GLY A 220 0.79 -26.73 -0.47
C GLY A 220 -0.18 -25.99 -1.39
N GLY A 221 0.33 -25.04 -2.17
CA GLY A 221 -0.45 -24.24 -3.11
C GLY A 221 -0.15 -22.75 -3.01
N VAL A 222 -1.19 -21.92 -3.10
CA VAL A 222 -1.07 -20.46 -2.99
C VAL A 222 -1.26 -20.03 -1.54
N THR A 223 -0.25 -19.39 -0.93
CA THR A 223 -0.42 -18.57 0.27
C THR A 223 -1.12 -17.28 -0.15
N VAL A 224 -2.44 -17.23 0.08
CA VAL A 224 -3.35 -16.20 -0.45
C VAL A 224 -2.91 -14.81 -0.02
N GLU A 225 -2.48 -14.64 1.23
CA GLU A 225 -2.10 -13.37 1.84
C GLU A 225 -0.85 -12.78 1.16
N ARG A 226 0.08 -13.63 0.73
CA ARG A 226 1.30 -13.21 0.03
C ARG A 226 1.07 -12.93 -1.45
N CYS A 227 0.01 -13.48 -2.04
CA CYS A 227 -0.26 -13.33 -3.45
C CYS A 227 -0.83 -11.95 -3.76
N TYR A 228 -0.03 -11.09 -4.39
CA TYR A 228 -0.46 -9.75 -4.80
C TYR A 228 -1.00 -9.67 -6.24
N GLY A 229 -1.24 -10.79 -6.92
CA GLY A 229 -1.94 -10.79 -8.22
C GLY A 229 -1.09 -10.49 -9.46
N CYS A 230 0.24 -10.59 -9.39
CA CYS A 230 1.13 -10.27 -10.53
C CYS A 230 0.85 -11.07 -11.81
N GLY A 231 0.20 -12.23 -11.69
CA GLY A 231 -0.21 -13.08 -12.81
C GLY A 231 0.92 -13.82 -13.54
N ARG A 232 2.19 -13.70 -13.10
CA ARG A 232 3.34 -14.35 -13.78
C ARG A 232 3.27 -15.88 -13.78
N CYS A 233 2.63 -16.45 -12.76
CA CYS A 233 2.44 -17.89 -12.63
C CYS A 233 1.43 -18.47 -13.64
N ILE A 234 0.48 -17.65 -14.12
CA ILE A 234 -0.64 -18.09 -14.98
C ILE A 234 -0.11 -18.60 -16.33
N PRO A 235 0.58 -17.79 -17.16
CA PRO A 235 0.98 -18.22 -18.50
C PRO A 235 2.11 -19.25 -18.50
N ILE A 236 2.83 -19.42 -17.39
CA ILE A 236 3.96 -20.35 -17.31
C ILE A 236 3.57 -21.73 -16.74
N CYS A 237 2.34 -21.89 -16.23
CA CYS A 237 1.88 -23.18 -15.77
C CYS A 237 1.75 -24.15 -16.96
N PRO A 238 2.56 -25.23 -17.05
CA PRO A 238 2.55 -26.11 -18.21
C PRO A 238 1.23 -26.89 -18.38
N LEU A 239 0.45 -26.99 -17.30
CA LEU A 239 -0.83 -27.69 -17.25
C LEU A 239 -2.03 -26.74 -17.26
N GLY A 240 -1.81 -25.41 -17.29
CA GLY A 240 -2.89 -24.42 -17.30
C GLY A 240 -3.78 -24.44 -16.05
N LEU A 241 -3.29 -24.92 -14.90
CA LEU A 241 -4.09 -25.09 -13.68
C LEU A 241 -4.40 -23.79 -12.93
N ILE A 242 -3.63 -22.72 -13.19
CA ILE A 242 -3.67 -21.49 -12.39
C ILE A 242 -4.56 -20.46 -13.07
N SER A 243 -5.59 -20.01 -12.38
CA SER A 243 -6.46 -18.91 -12.79
C SER A 243 -6.22 -17.65 -11.97
N ALA A 244 -6.73 -16.51 -12.44
CA ALA A 244 -6.84 -15.30 -11.64
C ALA A 244 -8.24 -15.19 -11.06
N ARG A 245 -8.33 -15.01 -9.74
CA ARG A 245 -9.57 -14.73 -9.02
C ARG A 245 -9.57 -13.28 -8.55
N SER A 246 -10.46 -12.48 -9.11
CA SER A 246 -10.70 -11.11 -8.63
C SER A 246 -11.35 -11.15 -7.25
N TYR A 247 -11.10 -10.13 -6.43
CA TYR A 247 -11.86 -9.88 -5.21
C TYR A 247 -12.14 -8.39 -5.08
N ALA A 248 -13.25 -8.06 -4.42
CA ALA A 248 -13.60 -6.71 -4.06
C ALA A 248 -13.89 -6.68 -2.56
N ARG A 249 -13.53 -5.58 -1.89
CA ARG A 249 -13.94 -5.33 -0.51
C ARG A 249 -15.31 -4.66 -0.52
N PRO A 250 -16.25 -5.09 0.35
CA PRO A 250 -17.53 -4.39 0.49
C PRO A 250 -17.30 -2.91 0.84
N LEU A 251 -18.10 -2.02 0.25
CA LEU A 251 -17.93 -0.59 0.44
C LEU A 251 -18.21 -0.16 1.89
N GLU A 252 -19.04 -0.89 2.62
CA GLU A 252 -19.31 -0.69 4.04
C GLU A 252 -18.05 -0.95 4.88
N THR A 253 -17.27 -1.97 4.51
CA THR A 253 -15.98 -2.26 5.13
C THR A 253 -15.00 -1.12 4.83
N VAL A 254 -14.91 -0.67 3.58
CA VAL A 254 -14.06 0.46 3.19
C VAL A 254 -14.43 1.74 3.95
N ALA A 255 -15.72 2.09 4.02
CA ALA A 255 -16.19 3.25 4.76
C ALA A 255 -15.85 3.16 6.25
N SER A 256 -15.99 1.95 6.84
CA SER A 256 -15.62 1.70 8.23
C SER A 256 -14.12 1.88 8.47
N LEU A 257 -13.27 1.41 7.56
CA LEU A 257 -11.81 1.61 7.64
C LEU A 257 -11.45 3.10 7.59
N ILE A 258 -12.06 3.86 6.67
CA ILE A 258 -11.78 5.31 6.54
C ILE A 258 -12.10 6.05 7.84
N VAL A 259 -13.24 5.73 8.46
CA VAL A 259 -13.71 6.44 9.67
C VAL A 259 -13.01 5.95 10.93
N ASN A 260 -12.89 4.64 11.12
CA ASN A 260 -12.48 4.05 12.40
C ASN A 260 -10.96 3.84 12.49
N ASP A 261 -10.30 3.56 11.36
CA ASP A 261 -8.88 3.25 11.33
C ASP A 261 -8.03 4.46 10.92
N ASN A 262 -8.54 5.68 11.06
CA ASN A 262 -7.79 6.94 10.85
C ASN A 262 -6.89 6.87 9.61
N VAL A 263 -7.48 6.48 8.48
CA VAL A 263 -6.81 6.43 7.18
C VAL A 263 -6.71 7.86 6.66
N ASP A 264 -5.53 8.24 6.17
CA ASP A 264 -5.26 9.60 5.72
C ASP A 264 -5.69 9.82 4.28
N ALA A 265 -5.64 8.79 3.44
CA ALA A 265 -5.88 8.90 2.02
C ALA A 265 -6.50 7.62 1.42
N VAL A 266 -7.13 7.76 0.25
CA VAL A 266 -7.60 6.61 -0.54
C VAL A 266 -7.00 6.66 -1.93
N GLU A 267 -6.68 5.50 -2.48
CA GLU A 267 -6.45 5.32 -3.91
C GLU A 267 -7.62 4.56 -4.52
N ILE A 268 -8.20 5.13 -5.58
CA ILE A 268 -9.28 4.52 -6.35
C ILE A 268 -8.72 4.08 -7.69
N HIS A 269 -8.68 2.77 -7.93
CA HIS A 269 -8.38 2.20 -9.22
C HIS A 269 -9.58 2.25 -10.14
N THR A 270 -9.34 2.64 -11.39
CA THR A 270 -10.35 2.71 -12.44
C THR A 270 -9.76 2.28 -13.78
N GLY A 271 -10.63 1.96 -14.74
CA GLY A 271 -10.26 1.39 -16.03
C GLY A 271 -10.99 2.01 -17.22
N ALA A 272 -10.61 1.57 -18.42
CA ALA A 272 -11.30 1.97 -19.64
C ALA A 272 -12.77 1.56 -19.60
N GLY A 273 -13.67 2.53 -19.82
CA GLY A 273 -15.12 2.30 -19.78
C GLY A 273 -15.74 2.27 -18.37
N HIS A 274 -14.97 2.51 -17.30
CA HIS A 274 -15.46 2.40 -15.92
C HIS A 274 -16.03 3.70 -15.33
N LEU A 275 -16.13 4.79 -16.10
CA LEU A 275 -16.56 6.10 -15.58
C LEU A 275 -17.85 6.04 -14.77
N LYS A 276 -18.85 5.25 -15.21
CA LYS A 276 -20.11 5.10 -14.46
C LYS A 276 -19.92 4.38 -13.12
N ALA A 277 -19.11 3.33 -13.09
CA ALA A 277 -18.77 2.61 -11.86
C ALA A 277 -18.00 3.51 -10.89
N PHE A 278 -17.07 4.32 -11.42
CA PHE A 278 -16.37 5.34 -10.65
C PHE A 278 -17.33 6.36 -10.02
N GLU A 279 -18.26 6.92 -10.80
CA GLU A 279 -19.27 7.85 -10.30
C GLU A 279 -20.14 7.24 -9.21
N ASP A 280 -20.59 5.99 -9.39
CA ASP A 280 -21.41 5.28 -8.42
C ASP A 280 -20.64 4.99 -7.12
N LEU A 281 -19.34 4.68 -7.21
CA LEU A 281 -18.46 4.53 -6.06
C LEU A 281 -18.27 5.85 -5.30
N ILE A 282 -18.02 6.95 -6.02
CA ILE A 282 -17.88 8.27 -5.42
C ILE A 282 -19.16 8.70 -4.71
N LEU A 283 -20.33 8.45 -5.30
CA LEU A 283 -21.62 8.75 -4.67
C LEU A 283 -21.84 7.95 -3.39
N GLN A 284 -21.47 6.65 -3.38
CA GLN A 284 -21.65 5.77 -2.22
C GLN A 284 -20.69 6.10 -1.08
N LEU A 285 -19.44 6.45 -1.39
CA LEU A 285 -18.43 6.79 -0.38
C LEU A 285 -18.37 8.29 -0.06
N GLY A 286 -19.09 9.14 -0.79
CA GLY A 286 -18.92 10.60 -0.76
C GLY A 286 -18.93 11.22 0.63
N GLY A 287 -19.78 10.74 1.54
CA GLY A 287 -19.82 11.22 2.93
C GLY A 287 -18.49 11.04 3.67
N VAL A 288 -17.86 9.86 3.56
CA VAL A 288 -16.61 9.55 4.26
C VAL A 288 -15.36 10.08 3.54
N LEU A 289 -15.43 10.31 2.22
CA LEU A 289 -14.31 10.87 1.47
C LEU A 289 -13.93 12.29 1.93
N THR A 290 -14.87 13.03 2.54
CA THR A 290 -14.65 14.38 3.05
C THR A 290 -13.66 14.46 4.23
N SER A 291 -13.41 13.35 4.94
CA SER A 291 -12.48 13.31 6.08
C SER A 291 -11.04 13.00 5.69
N LEU A 292 -10.79 12.62 4.43
CA LEU A 292 -9.46 12.28 3.94
C LEU A 292 -8.61 13.54 3.70
N LYS A 293 -7.29 13.39 3.67
CA LYS A 293 -6.34 14.43 3.26
C LYS A 293 -6.14 14.46 1.75
N LEU A 294 -6.20 13.28 1.11
CA LEU A 294 -5.89 13.08 -0.31
C LEU A 294 -6.78 11.98 -0.90
N ILE A 295 -7.29 12.22 -2.12
CA ILE A 295 -7.87 11.21 -2.99
C ILE A 295 -6.94 11.02 -4.18
N ALA A 296 -6.41 9.81 -4.34
CA ALA A 296 -5.65 9.41 -5.50
C ALA A 296 -6.56 8.62 -6.46
N VAL A 297 -6.45 8.88 -7.76
CA VAL A 297 -7.12 8.10 -8.81
C VAL A 297 -6.06 7.45 -9.68
N SER A 298 -6.02 6.12 -9.66
CA SER A 298 -5.08 5.29 -10.41
C SER A 298 -5.69 4.92 -11.75
N VAL A 299 -5.07 5.40 -12.82
CA VAL A 299 -5.61 5.32 -14.19
C VAL A 299 -4.58 4.73 -15.16
N PRO A 300 -4.95 3.73 -15.97
CA PRO A 300 -4.12 3.28 -17.07
C PRO A 300 -4.16 4.28 -18.24
N ASP A 301 -3.42 4.01 -19.31
CA ASP A 301 -3.57 4.80 -20.55
C ASP A 301 -4.92 4.52 -21.22
N LEU A 302 -5.80 5.50 -21.18
CA LEU A 302 -7.15 5.43 -21.76
C LEU A 302 -7.19 5.81 -23.24
N GLY A 303 -6.04 6.08 -23.89
CA GLY A 303 -6.03 6.54 -25.28
C GLY A 303 -6.65 7.93 -25.41
N GLU A 304 -7.38 8.20 -26.48
CA GLU A 304 -7.94 9.54 -26.77
C GLU A 304 -8.95 10.03 -25.71
N SER A 305 -9.57 9.12 -24.95
CA SER A 305 -10.52 9.48 -23.89
C SER A 305 -9.85 9.94 -22.58
N MET A 306 -8.52 9.89 -22.47
CA MET A 306 -7.79 10.20 -21.23
C MET A 306 -8.24 11.51 -20.59
N ILE A 307 -8.09 12.63 -21.29
CA ILE A 307 -8.40 13.96 -20.73
C ILE A 307 -9.91 14.13 -20.46
N PRO A 308 -10.82 13.80 -21.39
CA PRO A 308 -12.27 13.83 -21.10
C PRO A 308 -12.67 13.00 -19.88
N THR A 309 -12.13 11.78 -19.74
CA THR A 309 -12.46 10.89 -18.62
C THR A 309 -11.93 11.43 -17.30
N LEU A 310 -10.68 11.92 -17.24
CA LEU A 310 -10.14 12.55 -16.03
C LEU A 310 -11.00 13.75 -15.60
N ARG A 311 -11.48 14.58 -16.53
CA ARG A 311 -12.35 15.72 -16.22
C ARG A 311 -13.71 15.28 -15.67
N ALA A 312 -14.30 14.22 -16.22
CA ALA A 312 -15.55 13.68 -15.72
C ALA A 312 -15.39 13.14 -14.29
N MET A 313 -14.33 12.35 -14.04
CA MET A 313 -13.97 11.86 -12.71
C MET A 313 -13.71 13.01 -11.73
N TYR A 314 -13.00 14.05 -12.15
CA TYR A 314 -12.77 15.23 -11.31
C TYR A 314 -14.09 15.89 -10.92
N THR A 315 -14.98 16.12 -11.89
CA THR A 315 -16.30 16.73 -11.67
C THR A 315 -17.14 15.91 -10.69
N SER A 316 -17.14 14.57 -10.80
CA SER A 316 -17.92 13.71 -9.90
C SER A 316 -17.39 13.72 -8.46
N MET A 317 -16.10 13.94 -8.27
CA MET A 317 -15.49 14.09 -6.94
C MET A 317 -15.74 15.45 -6.29
N GLN A 318 -15.97 16.53 -7.06
CA GLN A 318 -16.09 17.90 -6.52
C GLN A 318 -17.11 18.09 -5.39
N PRO A 319 -18.30 17.44 -5.38
CA PRO A 319 -19.25 17.58 -4.28
C PRO A 319 -18.72 17.08 -2.93
N PHE A 320 -17.71 16.19 -2.95
CA PHE A 320 -17.24 15.42 -1.79
C PHE A 320 -15.77 15.70 -1.45
N ALA A 321 -14.98 16.18 -2.40
CA ALA A 321 -13.55 16.42 -2.23
C ALA A 321 -13.27 17.88 -1.85
N ARG A 322 -13.06 18.14 -0.56
CA ARG A 322 -12.34 19.35 -0.08
C ARG A 322 -10.83 19.10 0.04
N THR A 323 -10.36 18.02 -0.55
CA THR A 323 -9.10 17.35 -0.26
C THR A 323 -8.15 17.51 -1.44
N LEU A 324 -6.89 17.13 -1.25
CA LEU A 324 -5.92 17.13 -2.34
C LEU A 324 -6.29 16.01 -3.34
N ASN A 325 -6.08 16.27 -4.64
CA ASN A 325 -6.31 15.30 -5.70
C ASN A 325 -4.98 14.86 -6.33
N LEU A 326 -4.79 13.56 -6.49
CA LEU A 326 -3.59 12.96 -7.10
C LEU A 326 -3.96 12.04 -8.26
N TRP A 327 -3.52 12.39 -9.46
CA TRP A 327 -3.62 11.53 -10.63
C TRP A 327 -2.42 10.59 -10.65
N GLN A 328 -2.66 9.33 -10.29
CA GLN A 328 -1.67 8.28 -10.35
C GLN A 328 -1.72 7.62 -11.73
N LEU A 329 -0.69 7.87 -12.54
CA LEU A 329 -0.62 7.40 -13.92
C LEU A 329 0.02 6.01 -13.94
N ASP A 330 -0.81 4.97 -14.02
CA ASP A 330 -0.40 3.58 -13.92
C ASP A 330 0.01 3.05 -15.30
N GLY A 331 1.32 3.11 -15.58
CA GLY A 331 1.87 2.72 -16.87
C GLY A 331 1.81 1.21 -17.12
N ARG A 332 2.89 0.50 -16.78
CA ARG A 332 2.93 -0.97 -16.88
C ARG A 332 2.74 -1.54 -15.49
N PRO A 333 1.53 -1.95 -15.09
CA PRO A 333 1.25 -2.36 -13.72
C PRO A 333 2.13 -3.54 -13.28
N MET A 334 2.44 -3.60 -11.98
CA MET A 334 3.14 -4.73 -11.34
C MET A 334 4.45 -5.20 -12.00
N SER A 335 5.16 -4.30 -12.68
CA SER A 335 6.32 -4.62 -13.52
C SER A 335 7.65 -3.98 -13.10
N GLY A 336 7.68 -3.21 -12.00
CA GLY A 336 8.85 -2.40 -11.63
C GLY A 336 10.13 -3.20 -11.40
N ASP A 337 10.01 -4.46 -11.00
CA ASP A 337 11.11 -5.39 -10.75
C ASP A 337 11.66 -6.09 -12.00
N ILE A 338 11.09 -5.83 -13.19
CA ILE A 338 11.44 -6.51 -14.46
C ILE A 338 12.63 -5.84 -15.18
N GLY A 339 12.88 -4.54 -15.00
CA GLY A 339 14.06 -3.86 -15.54
C GLY A 339 13.87 -2.39 -15.89
N ALA A 340 14.93 -1.76 -16.42
CA ALA A 340 15.01 -0.31 -16.64
C ALA A 340 13.91 0.27 -17.56
N GLY A 341 13.39 -0.52 -18.50
CA GLY A 341 12.33 -0.09 -19.42
C GLY A 341 10.92 -0.11 -18.82
N ALA A 342 10.73 -0.63 -17.60
CA ALA A 342 9.40 -0.85 -17.02
C ALA A 342 8.62 0.46 -16.81
N SER A 343 9.27 1.57 -16.46
CA SER A 343 8.61 2.86 -16.21
C SER A 343 8.32 3.66 -17.48
N ARG A 344 8.71 3.17 -18.67
CA ARG A 344 8.55 3.92 -19.93
C ARG A 344 7.10 4.25 -20.23
N ALA A 345 6.18 3.31 -20.01
CA ALA A 345 4.75 3.51 -20.26
C ALA A 345 4.18 4.64 -19.37
N ALA A 346 4.54 4.65 -18.09
CA ALA A 346 4.12 5.68 -17.13
C ALA A 346 4.65 7.07 -17.53
N ILE A 347 5.91 7.15 -17.97
CA ILE A 347 6.52 8.40 -18.43
C ILE A 347 5.83 8.94 -19.68
N ILE A 348 5.54 8.08 -20.68
CA ILE A 348 4.83 8.49 -21.90
C ILE A 348 3.42 8.99 -21.54
N LEU A 349 2.72 8.28 -20.66
CA LEU A 349 1.40 8.68 -20.19
C LEU A 349 1.45 10.05 -19.48
N ALA A 350 2.46 10.28 -18.64
CA ALA A 350 2.67 11.58 -18.01
C ALA A 350 2.94 12.68 -19.04
N GLN A 351 3.78 12.45 -20.05
CA GLN A 351 4.01 13.44 -21.11
C GLN A 351 2.72 13.80 -21.85
N LYS A 352 1.83 12.83 -22.09
CA LYS A 352 0.52 13.06 -22.71
C LYS A 352 -0.38 13.90 -21.82
N VAL A 353 -0.49 13.55 -20.54
CA VAL A 353 -1.36 14.26 -19.58
C VAL A 353 -0.85 15.68 -19.32
N THR A 354 0.45 15.87 -19.09
CA THR A 354 1.04 17.18 -18.75
C THR A 354 1.03 18.17 -19.91
N LYS A 355 1.04 17.70 -21.16
CA LYS A 355 0.92 18.55 -22.36
C LYS A 355 -0.48 19.11 -22.58
N SER A 356 -1.52 18.47 -22.03
CA SER A 356 -2.89 18.92 -22.22
C SER A 356 -3.22 20.11 -21.33
N ARG A 357 -3.69 21.21 -21.95
CA ARG A 357 -4.23 22.38 -21.22
C ARG A 357 -5.59 22.10 -20.59
N ASP A 358 -6.32 21.11 -21.12
CA ASP A 358 -7.66 20.76 -20.66
C ASP A 358 -7.67 19.74 -19.53
N ARG A 359 -6.48 19.30 -19.04
CA ARG A 359 -6.39 18.37 -17.91
C ARG A 359 -7.07 18.98 -16.67
N PRO A 360 -7.78 18.18 -15.87
CA PRO A 360 -8.35 18.68 -14.63
C PRO A 360 -7.25 19.06 -13.62
N PRO A 361 -7.57 19.88 -12.61
CA PRO A 361 -6.68 20.15 -11.49
C PRO A 361 -6.27 18.87 -10.75
N GLY A 362 -5.12 18.94 -10.08
CA GLY A 362 -4.57 17.84 -9.29
C GLY A 362 -3.09 17.61 -9.57
N TYR A 363 -2.43 17.01 -8.59
CA TYR A 363 -1.04 16.58 -8.70
C TYR A 363 -0.93 15.36 -9.61
N ILE A 364 0.25 15.13 -10.21
CA ILE A 364 0.51 13.97 -11.05
C ILE A 364 1.61 13.13 -10.40
N GLN A 365 1.40 11.83 -10.30
CA GLN A 365 2.42 10.89 -9.83
C GLN A 365 2.56 9.74 -10.82
N LEU A 366 3.80 9.35 -11.09
CA LEU A 366 4.05 8.12 -11.84
C LEU A 366 3.79 6.89 -10.97
N ALA A 367 3.08 5.92 -11.53
CA ALA A 367 3.00 4.56 -11.02
C ALA A 367 3.08 3.56 -12.18
N GLY A 368 3.09 2.26 -11.87
CA GLY A 368 3.19 1.22 -12.90
C GLY A 368 4.59 1.12 -13.51
N GLY A 369 5.35 0.13 -13.05
CA GLY A 369 6.66 -0.17 -13.61
C GLY A 369 7.80 0.71 -13.09
N THR A 370 7.54 1.53 -12.08
CA THR A 370 8.52 2.41 -11.42
C THR A 370 9.59 1.62 -10.65
N ASN A 371 10.84 2.09 -10.73
CA ASN A 371 12.02 1.48 -10.11
C ASN A 371 13.19 2.47 -10.00
N ALA A 372 14.38 2.00 -9.64
CA ALA A 372 15.59 2.83 -9.47
C ALA A 372 15.96 3.69 -10.69
N HIS A 373 15.51 3.36 -11.90
CA HIS A 373 15.80 4.14 -13.10
C HIS A 373 14.77 5.26 -13.36
N THR A 374 13.63 5.25 -12.67
CA THR A 374 12.51 6.16 -12.93
C THR A 374 12.86 7.61 -12.70
N ALA A 375 13.54 7.95 -11.60
CA ALA A 375 13.97 9.32 -11.32
C ALA A 375 14.87 9.89 -12.44
N THR A 376 15.87 9.11 -12.86
CA THR A 376 16.76 9.50 -13.97
C THR A 376 15.99 9.68 -15.28
N ALA A 377 15.05 8.76 -15.58
CA ALA A 377 14.25 8.84 -16.79
C ALA A 377 13.30 10.05 -16.80
N LEU A 378 12.69 10.39 -15.65
CA LEU A 378 11.87 11.59 -15.46
C LEU A 378 12.65 12.88 -15.73
N ARG A 379 13.87 13.00 -15.18
CA ARG A 379 14.74 14.17 -15.42
C ARG A 379 15.13 14.29 -16.89
N LYS A 380 15.47 13.18 -17.54
CA LYS A 380 15.84 13.16 -18.97
C LYS A 380 14.74 13.70 -19.89
N VAL A 381 13.46 13.52 -19.52
CA VAL A 381 12.33 14.02 -20.30
C VAL A 381 11.81 15.38 -19.85
N GLY A 382 12.47 16.04 -18.89
CA GLY A 382 12.10 17.36 -18.40
C GLY A 382 10.77 17.41 -17.64
N LEU A 383 10.26 16.27 -17.16
CA LEU A 383 9.01 16.21 -16.38
C LEU A 383 9.23 16.37 -14.88
N TYR A 384 10.49 16.38 -14.44
CA TYR A 384 10.87 16.61 -13.05
C TYR A 384 11.21 18.09 -12.87
N GLY A 385 10.39 18.83 -12.13
CA GLY A 385 10.57 20.27 -11.89
C GLY A 385 11.49 20.50 -10.70
N ARG A 386 12.55 21.28 -10.89
CA ARG A 386 13.38 21.81 -9.81
C ARG A 386 12.94 23.24 -9.52
N MET A 387 12.60 23.58 -8.28
CA MET A 387 12.82 24.95 -7.82
C MET A 387 14.33 25.12 -7.66
N ALA A 388 14.95 25.94 -8.51
CA ALA A 388 16.32 26.36 -8.28
C ALA A 388 16.31 27.24 -7.01
N PHE A 389 16.82 26.73 -5.88
CA PHE A 389 17.25 27.61 -4.81
C PHE A 389 18.43 28.42 -5.35
N GLN A 390 18.15 29.66 -5.78
CA GLN A 390 19.17 30.65 -6.06
C GLN A 390 19.79 31.09 -4.73
N GLU A 391 21.05 30.76 -4.51
CA GLU A 391 21.88 31.55 -3.61
C GLU A 391 22.08 32.93 -4.26
N HIS A 392 21.43 33.94 -3.67
CA HIS A 392 21.81 35.36 -3.61
C HIS A 392 22.34 36.04 -4.89
N GLU A 393 21.48 36.82 -5.56
CA GLU A 393 21.55 38.31 -5.68
C GLU A 393 20.60 38.82 -6.81
N ILE A 394 19.83 39.88 -6.53
CA ILE A 394 18.81 40.56 -7.37
C ILE A 394 19.42 41.93 -7.78
N PRO A 395 19.10 42.62 -8.93
CA PRO A 395 17.76 42.73 -9.54
C PRO A 395 17.62 42.77 -11.08
N CYS A 396 16.33 42.68 -11.46
CA CYS A 396 15.57 43.37 -12.51
C CYS A 396 15.25 42.68 -13.85
N ASN A 397 13.93 42.61 -14.10
CA ASN A 397 13.22 42.44 -15.37
C ASN A 397 13.53 41.19 -16.21
N GLN A 398 13.00 40.02 -15.84
CA GLN A 398 12.63 38.99 -16.83
C GLN A 398 11.39 38.22 -16.37
N GLU A 399 10.53 37.90 -17.34
CA GLU A 399 9.24 37.23 -17.21
C GLU A 399 9.33 35.96 -16.33
N ASN A 400 8.30 35.71 -15.52
CA ASN A 400 8.16 34.57 -14.61
C ASN A 400 8.40 33.22 -15.31
N GLY A 401 9.67 32.79 -15.35
CA GLY A 401 10.12 31.50 -15.87
C GLY A 401 10.30 30.46 -14.78
N SER A 402 9.38 30.36 -13.81
CA SER A 402 9.31 29.18 -12.95
C SER A 402 8.70 28.06 -13.78
N ASN A 403 9.51 27.14 -14.32
CA ASN A 403 8.96 25.94 -14.96
C ASN A 403 8.08 25.22 -13.93
N PRO A 404 6.76 25.07 -14.17
CA PRO A 404 5.87 24.45 -13.20
C PRO A 404 6.28 23.00 -12.98
N VAL A 405 6.22 22.53 -11.72
CA VAL A 405 6.37 21.10 -11.40
C VAL A 405 5.30 20.32 -12.17
N LEU A 406 5.72 19.53 -13.16
CA LEU A 406 4.81 18.78 -14.04
C LEU A 406 4.39 17.44 -13.43
N VAL A 407 5.30 16.79 -12.70
CA VAL A 407 5.06 15.56 -11.95
C VAL A 407 5.46 15.80 -10.50
N ALA A 408 4.51 15.61 -9.60
CA ALA A 408 4.66 15.84 -8.16
C ALA A 408 5.47 14.75 -7.45
N GLY A 409 5.51 13.53 -8.01
CA GLY A 409 6.19 12.42 -7.35
C GLY A 409 6.14 11.08 -8.08
N VAL A 410 6.62 10.04 -7.38
CA VAL A 410 6.68 8.66 -7.88
C VAL A 410 6.21 7.70 -6.79
N ALA A 411 5.38 6.72 -7.17
CA ALA A 411 5.07 5.59 -6.30
C ALA A 411 5.91 4.37 -6.66
N TYR A 412 6.43 3.63 -5.68
CA TYR A 412 7.22 2.42 -5.88
C TYR A 412 6.54 1.21 -5.24
N GLY A 413 6.31 0.16 -6.03
CA GLY A 413 5.69 -1.10 -5.58
C GLY A 413 6.62 -2.29 -5.68
N GLY A 414 6.54 -3.05 -6.78
CA GLY A 414 7.28 -4.31 -6.96
C GLY A 414 8.80 -4.20 -6.76
N TYR A 415 9.42 -3.10 -7.22
CA TYR A 415 10.85 -2.87 -7.00
C TYR A 415 11.18 -2.59 -5.54
N ALA A 416 10.35 -1.80 -4.85
CA ALA A 416 10.50 -1.50 -3.42
C ALA A 416 10.38 -2.78 -2.56
N ARG A 417 9.39 -3.62 -2.85
CA ARG A 417 9.24 -4.92 -2.19
C ARG A 417 10.45 -5.84 -2.43
N LYS A 418 10.98 -5.86 -3.66
CA LYS A 418 12.18 -6.64 -4.00
C LYS A 418 13.40 -6.23 -3.18
N ILE A 419 13.58 -4.93 -2.91
CA ILE A 419 14.65 -4.43 -2.03
C ILE A 419 14.52 -5.04 -0.65
N VAL A 420 13.32 -5.01 -0.05
CA VAL A 420 13.11 -5.46 1.33
C VAL A 420 13.12 -6.98 1.47
N GLN A 421 12.53 -7.70 0.52
CA GLN A 421 12.37 -9.16 0.60
C GLN A 421 13.69 -9.92 0.75
N LYS A 422 14.78 -9.43 0.15
CA LYS A 422 16.09 -10.08 0.30
C LYS A 422 16.63 -9.98 1.72
N PHE A 423 16.28 -8.93 2.47
CA PHE A 423 16.66 -8.78 3.87
C PHE A 423 15.74 -9.60 4.77
N LEU A 424 14.44 -9.64 4.49
CA LEU A 424 13.51 -10.53 5.20
C LEU A 424 13.93 -12.00 5.07
N ARG A 425 14.34 -12.44 3.87
CA ARG A 425 14.85 -13.79 3.67
C ARG A 425 16.14 -14.06 4.46
N LYS A 426 17.09 -13.10 4.49
CA LYS A 426 18.31 -13.23 5.31
C LYS A 426 17.99 -13.32 6.81
N MET A 427 16.97 -12.58 7.27
CA MET A 427 16.48 -12.67 8.64
C MET A 427 15.92 -14.07 8.92
N GLU A 428 15.13 -14.64 8.01
CA GLU A 428 14.59 -15.99 8.13
C GLU A 428 15.68 -17.08 8.12
N GLU A 429 16.68 -16.95 7.25
CA GLU A 429 17.81 -17.89 7.11
C GLU A 429 18.77 -17.86 8.31
N GLY A 430 18.90 -16.72 9.00
CA GLY A 430 19.77 -16.56 10.18
C GLY A 430 19.16 -17.04 11.50
N ILE A 431 17.92 -17.53 11.51
CA ILE A 431 17.21 -17.99 12.70
C ILE A 431 17.41 -19.50 12.86
N ASP A 432 18.47 -19.91 13.57
CA ASP A 432 18.60 -21.28 14.08
C ASP A 432 17.71 -21.47 15.33
N GLY A 433 16.77 -22.42 15.27
CA GLY A 433 16.18 -23.16 16.42
C GLY A 433 15.33 -22.41 17.48
N HIS A 434 14.18 -23.00 17.83
CA HIS A 434 13.50 -23.00 19.15
C HIS A 434 13.14 -21.70 19.91
N TYR A 435 12.50 -20.69 19.30
CA TYR A 435 11.75 -19.66 20.05
C TYR A 435 10.55 -19.12 19.25
N ASP A 436 9.52 -18.68 19.97
CA ASP A 436 8.16 -18.30 19.52
C ASP A 436 8.10 -17.42 18.24
N GLY A 437 7.22 -17.80 17.31
CA GLY A 437 7.28 -17.47 15.88
C GLY A 437 6.80 -16.07 15.48
N CYS A 438 6.23 -15.28 16.39
CA CYS A 438 5.68 -13.96 16.06
C CYS A 438 6.69 -12.81 16.28
N THR A 439 7.46 -12.84 17.36
CA THR A 439 8.43 -11.76 17.70
C THR A 439 9.69 -11.82 16.84
N ARG A 440 10.02 -12.99 16.27
CA ARG A 440 11.24 -13.21 15.47
C ARG A 440 11.24 -12.58 14.08
N ARG A 441 10.09 -12.10 13.60
CA ARG A 441 9.94 -11.46 12.28
C ARG A 441 9.99 -9.93 12.32
N GLN A 442 10.36 -9.32 13.44
CA GLN A 442 10.51 -7.87 13.56
C GLN A 442 11.94 -7.46 13.22
N LEU A 443 12.13 -6.70 12.13
CA LEU A 443 13.46 -6.43 11.58
C LEU A 443 14.33 -5.53 12.48
N GLU A 444 13.73 -4.69 13.32
CA GLU A 444 14.44 -3.85 14.30
C GLU A 444 15.13 -4.63 15.41
N LEU A 445 14.82 -5.91 15.58
CA LEU A 445 15.59 -6.81 16.45
C LEU A 445 16.95 -7.19 15.84
N TYR A 446 17.17 -6.85 14.56
CA TYR A 446 18.41 -7.07 13.82
C TYR A 446 18.95 -5.74 13.27
N PRO A 447 19.48 -4.84 14.13
CA PRO A 447 19.82 -3.46 13.77
C PRO A 447 20.74 -3.31 12.57
N GLY A 448 21.72 -4.21 12.41
CA GLY A 448 22.63 -4.19 11.27
C GLY A 448 21.94 -4.53 9.95
N LEU A 449 21.00 -5.49 9.96
CA LEU A 449 20.24 -5.89 8.79
C LEU A 449 19.18 -4.82 8.43
N LEU A 450 18.56 -4.21 9.45
CA LEU A 450 17.66 -3.07 9.26
C LEU A 450 18.39 -1.87 8.66
N ALA A 451 19.60 -1.52 9.15
CA ALA A 451 20.37 -0.42 8.62
C ALA A 451 20.68 -0.59 7.12
N ASP A 452 21.12 -1.79 6.70
CA ASP A 452 21.35 -2.08 5.29
C ASP A 452 20.08 -1.95 4.44
N ALA A 453 18.95 -2.45 4.96
CA ALA A 453 17.67 -2.34 4.27
C ALA A 453 17.22 -0.88 4.11
N VAL A 454 17.39 -0.06 5.15
CA VAL A 454 17.05 1.37 5.14
C VAL A 454 17.94 2.14 4.18
N LEU A 455 19.25 1.90 4.17
CA LEU A 455 20.17 2.59 3.25
C LEU A 455 19.86 2.30 1.78
N GLU A 456 19.50 1.06 1.45
CA GLU A 456 19.12 0.71 0.09
C GLU A 456 17.74 1.27 -0.31
N ALA A 457 16.77 1.24 0.61
CA ALA A 457 15.49 1.90 0.40
C ALA A 457 15.65 3.42 0.25
N ALA A 458 16.51 4.04 1.05
CA ALA A 458 16.84 5.46 0.99
C ALA A 458 17.43 5.85 -0.37
N SER A 459 18.33 5.03 -0.94
CA SER A 459 18.87 5.28 -2.28
C SER A 459 17.78 5.38 -3.35
N LEU A 460 16.71 4.58 -3.26
CA LEU A 460 15.56 4.66 -4.16
C LEU A 460 14.75 5.95 -3.92
N VAL A 461 14.52 6.30 -2.64
CA VAL A 461 13.73 7.48 -2.24
C VAL A 461 14.46 8.79 -2.59
N ASP A 462 15.77 8.84 -2.39
CA ASP A 462 16.63 10.02 -2.65
C ASP A 462 16.72 10.40 -4.12
N GLY A 463 16.46 9.44 -5.02
CA GLY A 463 16.26 9.73 -6.43
C GLY A 463 15.17 10.78 -6.67
N ILE A 464 14.18 10.89 -5.78
CA ILE A 464 13.14 11.91 -5.83
C ILE A 464 13.40 12.98 -4.75
N LYS A 465 13.63 12.58 -3.50
CA LYS A 465 13.75 13.54 -2.38
C LYS A 465 14.95 14.48 -2.45
N CYS A 466 16.09 13.99 -2.93
CA CYS A 466 17.38 14.67 -2.81
C CYS A 466 18.02 14.90 -4.19
N GLY A 467 17.22 14.98 -5.26
CA GLY A 467 17.70 15.03 -6.65
C GLY A 467 18.57 16.25 -6.99
N GLY A 468 19.80 16.25 -6.51
CA GLY A 468 20.81 17.30 -6.64
C GLY A 468 22.05 17.03 -5.79
N SER A 469 22.79 15.96 -6.10
CA SER A 469 24.24 15.90 -5.90
C SER A 469 24.87 15.40 -7.18
#